data_AF-A0A835WZ87-F1
#
_entry.id   AF-A0A835WZ87-F1
#
_cell.length_a   1.000
_cell.length_b   1.000
_cell.length_c   1.000
_cell.angle_alpha   90.00
_cell.angle_beta   90.00
_cell.angle_gamma   90.00
#
_symmetry.space_group_name_H-M   'P 1'
#
loop_
_entity.id
_entity.type
_entity.pdbx_description
1 polymer ?
#
loop_
_entity_poly.entity_id
_entity_poly.type
_entity_poly.pdbx_seq_one_letter_code
_entity_poly.pdbx_strand_id
1 'polypeptide(L)' 'MPEENSEAETPTPEENIQSEKFDVLYSCLRCATIVTNTELSRLPEIKCICGFRVFTKVRPPIVKSIKAI' A
#
# COMPACT_ATOMS: atom_id res chain seq x y z
N MET A 1 39.88 -40.67 6.02
CA MET A 1 39.22 -39.64 6.85
C MET A 1 37.95 -39.27 6.12
N PRO A 2 36.79 -39.58 6.72
CA PRO A 2 35.48 -39.20 6.21
C PRO A 2 35.17 -37.76 6.64
N GLU A 3 34.72 -36.92 5.72
CA GLU A 3 33.91 -35.74 6.04
C GLU A 3 32.47 -36.17 5.65
N GLU A 4 31.59 -36.53 6.59
CA GLU A 4 30.75 -35.62 7.42
C GLU A 4 30.14 -34.48 6.59
N ASN A 5 28.84 -34.22 6.59
CA ASN A 5 27.71 -34.77 7.31
C ASN A 5 26.45 -34.39 6.51
N SER A 6 25.45 -35.24 6.62
CA SER A 6 24.13 -35.14 6.03
C SER A 6 23.27 -34.33 7.00
N GLU A 7 22.60 -33.26 6.57
CA GLU A 7 21.41 -32.74 7.27
C GLU A 7 20.77 -31.73 6.32
N ALA A 8 19.67 -32.12 5.67
CA ALA A 8 18.31 -32.01 6.18
C ALA A 8 17.70 -30.64 5.83
N GLU A 9 16.56 -30.75 5.16
CA GLU A 9 15.75 -29.69 4.57
C GLU A 9 15.47 -28.57 5.56
N THR A 10 15.73 -27.33 5.15
CA THR A 10 14.92 -26.21 5.62
C THR A 10 14.10 -25.73 4.42
N PRO A 11 12.81 -26.14 4.30
CA PRO A 11 11.89 -25.37 3.51
C PRO A 11 11.81 -24.01 4.20
N THR A 12 12.46 -23.01 3.62
CA THR A 12 12.23 -21.62 3.97
C THR A 12 10.72 -21.40 3.90
N PRO A 13 10.04 -21.07 5.02
CA PRO A 13 8.64 -20.72 4.96
C PRO A 13 8.55 -19.53 4.02
N GLU A 14 7.92 -19.75 2.89
CA GLU A 14 7.43 -18.68 2.03
C GLU A 14 6.42 -17.92 2.87
N GLU A 15 6.89 -16.91 3.59
CA GLU A 15 6.06 -15.97 4.31
C GLU A 15 5.23 -15.26 3.24
N ASN A 16 4.06 -15.83 2.98
CA ASN A 16 2.98 -15.19 2.27
C ASN A 16 2.53 -14.01 3.12
N ILE A 17 3.29 -12.90 3.03
CA ILE A 17 2.84 -11.59 3.45
C ILE A 17 1.74 -11.24 2.46
N GLN A 18 0.53 -11.76 2.71
CA GLN A 18 -0.70 -11.18 2.17
C GLN A 18 -0.76 -9.78 2.76
N SER A 19 -0.06 -8.85 2.10
CA SER A 19 -0.14 -7.43 2.35
C SER A 19 -1.61 -7.08 2.26
N GLU A 20 -2.25 -6.86 3.41
CA GLU A 20 -3.62 -6.36 3.46
C GLU A 20 -3.68 -5.12 2.59
N LYS A 21 -4.25 -5.28 1.38
CA LYS A 21 -4.30 -4.23 0.38
C LYS A 21 -5.42 -3.29 0.80
N PHE A 22 -5.14 -2.44 1.78
CA PHE A 22 -6.08 -1.42 2.20
C PHE A 22 -6.36 -0.50 1.01
N ASP A 23 -7.64 -0.25 0.75
CA ASP A 23 -8.06 0.71 -0.26
C ASP A 23 -7.70 2.13 0.20
N VAL A 24 -6.53 2.59 -0.24
CA VAL A 24 -6.08 3.96 0.01
C VAL A 24 -6.89 4.91 -0.87
N LEU A 25 -7.69 5.75 -0.21
CA LEU A 25 -8.46 6.81 -0.84
C LEU A 25 -7.61 8.07 -1.00
N TYR A 26 -7.65 8.65 -2.20
CA TYR A 26 -6.99 9.90 -2.54
C TYR A 26 -8.05 10.95 -2.90
N SER A 27 -7.81 12.22 -2.57
CA SER A 27 -8.66 13.34 -2.96
C SER A 27 -7.91 14.28 -3.89
N CYS A 28 -8.54 14.69 -5.00
CA CYS A 28 -7.96 15.67 -5.90
C CYS A 28 -8.02 17.08 -5.29
N LEU A 29 -6.92 17.82 -5.34
CA LEU A 29 -6.83 19.14 -4.70
C LEU A 29 -7.68 20.23 -5.40
N ARG A 30 -8.11 20.03 -6.66
CA ARG A 30 -8.95 21.00 -7.38
C ARG A 30 -10.45 20.71 -7.33
N CYS A 31 -10.86 19.45 -7.51
CA CYS A 31 -12.28 19.08 -7.56
C CYS A 31 -12.75 18.26 -6.37
N ALA A 32 -11.88 17.99 -5.40
CA ALA A 32 -12.14 17.21 -4.19
C ALA A 32 -12.63 15.76 -4.44
N THR A 33 -12.67 15.29 -5.69
CA THR A 33 -13.13 13.94 -6.03
C THR A 33 -12.26 12.90 -5.37
N ILE A 34 -12.92 11.92 -4.72
CA ILE A 34 -12.26 10.80 -4.04
C ILE A 34 -12.05 9.69 -5.06
N VAL A 35 -10.82 9.21 -5.18
CA VAL A 35 -10.41 8.20 -6.15
C VAL A 35 -9.53 7.16 -5.46
N THR A 36 -9.65 5.89 -5.83
CA THR A 36 -8.87 4.77 -5.28
C THR A 36 -7.56 4.57 -6.07
N ASN A 37 -6.59 3.88 -5.46
CA ASN A 37 -5.35 3.50 -6.14
C ASN A 37 -5.60 2.63 -7.40
N THR A 38 -6.65 1.81 -7.39
CA THR A 38 -7.02 0.92 -8.50
C THR A 38 -7.44 1.69 -9.75
N GLU A 39 -8.22 2.75 -9.62
CA GLU A 39 -8.61 3.62 -10.74
C GLU A 39 -7.40 4.37 -11.30
N LEU A 40 -6.50 4.85 -10.42
CA LEU A 40 -5.26 5.52 -10.80
C LEU A 40 -4.26 4.62 -11.54
N SER A 41 -4.27 3.32 -11.24
CA SER A 41 -3.36 2.34 -11.87
C SER A 41 -3.85 1.85 -13.23
N ARG A 42 -5.14 2.03 -13.55
CA ARG A 42 -5.71 1.69 -14.88
C ARG A 42 -5.39 2.73 -15.94
N LEU A 43 -5.20 3.97 -15.54
CA LEU A 43 -4.77 5.04 -16.44
C LEU A 43 -3.24 5.02 -16.55
N PRO A 44 -2.66 5.15 -17.75
CA PRO A 44 -1.20 5.19 -17.95
C PRO A 44 -0.53 6.41 -17.27
N GLU A 45 -1.33 7.41 -16.86
CA GLU A 45 -0.90 8.54 -16.05
C GLU A 45 -1.84 8.76 -14.87
N ILE A 46 -1.27 9.12 -13.71
CA ILE A 46 -2.02 9.50 -12.51
C ILE A 46 -2.64 10.90 -12.67
N LYS A 47 -3.84 10.96 -13.25
CA LYS A 47 -4.57 12.19 -13.52
C LYS A 47 -5.99 12.10 -12.95
N CYS A 48 -6.49 13.21 -12.42
CA CYS A 48 -7.91 13.33 -12.10
C CYS A 48 -8.71 13.62 -13.37
N ILE A 49 -10.01 13.33 -13.37
CA ILE A 49 -10.95 13.66 -14.46
C ILE A 49 -10.94 15.16 -14.82
N CYS A 50 -10.57 16.03 -13.88
CA CYS A 50 -10.44 17.47 -14.08
C CYS A 50 -9.11 17.90 -14.74
N GLY A 51 -8.23 16.93 -15.02
CA GLY A 51 -6.92 17.15 -15.62
C GLY A 51 -5.79 17.52 -14.64
N PHE A 52 -6.08 17.62 -13.34
CA PHE A 52 -5.09 17.90 -12.30
C PHE A 52 -4.37 16.63 -11.83
N ARG A 53 -3.07 16.76 -11.50
CA ARG A 53 -2.20 15.62 -11.12
C ARG A 53 -1.86 15.55 -9.63
N VAL A 54 -2.32 16.51 -8.83
CA VAL A 54 -2.02 16.56 -7.39
C VAL A 54 -3.18 15.96 -6.60
N PHE A 55 -2.85 14.92 -5.84
CA PHE A 55 -3.78 14.21 -4.95
C PHE A 55 -3.26 14.21 -3.52
N THR A 56 -4.15 14.37 -2.55
CA THR A 56 -3.85 14.23 -1.12
C THR A 56 -4.43 12.91 -0.61
N LYS A 57 -3.71 12.20 0.27
CA LYS A 57 -4.23 10.96 0.88
C LYS A 57 -5.26 11.31 1.94
N VAL A 58 -6.45 10.72 1.85
CA VAL A 58 -7.50 10.89 2.86
C VAL A 58 -7.05 10.23 4.17
N ARG A 59 -7.30 10.93 5.29
CA ARG A 59 -6.96 10.40 6.62
C ARG A 59 -7.77 9.12 6.86
N PRO A 60 -7.13 7.99 7.20
CA PRO A 60 -7.86 6.77 7.56
C PRO A 60 -8.73 7.02 8.80
N PRO A 61 -9.85 6.28 8.96
CA PRO A 61 -10.77 6.45 10.08
C PRO A 61 -10.17 6.04 11.45
N ILE A 62 -8.96 5.49 11.46
CA ILE A 62 -8.28 5.13 12.70
C ILE A 62 -7.85 6.39 13.48
N VAL A 63 -8.43 6.55 14.66
CA VAL A 63 -8.15 7.67 15.55
C VAL A 63 -6.72 7.54 16.09
N LYS A 64 -5.93 8.61 15.95
CA LYS A 64 -4.62 8.72 16.59
C LYS A 64 -4.76 9.62 17.81
N SER A 65 -4.64 9.05 19.00
CA SER A 65 -4.60 9.81 20.26
C SER A 65 -3.21 10.43 20.47
N ILE A 66 -3.16 11.72 20.75
CA ILE A 66 -1.92 12.46 21.07
C ILE A 66 -2.05 12.93 22.51
N LYS A 67 -1.03 12.69 23.35
CA LYS A 67 -1.01 13.22 24.73
C LYS A 67 -0.84 14.73 24.65
N ALA A 68 -1.72 15.47 25.32
CA ALA A 68 -1.50 16.89 25.58
C ALA A 68 -0.37 17.03 26.60
N ILE A 69 0.50 18.03 26.40
CA ILE A 69 1.57 18.41 27.35
C ILE A 69 0.96 18.68 28.73
#